data_AF-A0ABD3RBF5-F1
#
_entry.id   AF-A0ABD3RBF5-F1
#
_cell.length_a   1.000
_cell.length_b   1.000
_cell.length_c   1.000
_cell.angle_alpha   90.00
_cell.angle_beta   90.00
_cell.angle_gamma   90.00
#
_symmetry.space_group_name_H-M   'P 1'
#
loop_
_entity.id
_entity.type
_entity.pdbx_description
1 polymer ?
#
loop_
_entity_poly.entity_id
_entity_poly.type
_entity_poly.pdbx_seq_one_letter_code
_entity_poly.pdbx_strand_id
1 'polypeptide(L)'
;MKETSLVVSIAALVPATLAFMHDGETPQLRCNAARSQERSRKPNLNLFRSAQEATVEAERICYLEGPESERCKVAWDIVEELKAADSHDRTQAPGPSELSYSPLVQGLEILSTKIERKLDELRSLSAQLAEYGAGPEVERLIYASDEMKQILEEARTAMDQYR
;
A
#
# COMPACT_ATOMS: atom_id res chain seq x y z
N MET A 1 61.43 17.55 15.33
CA MET A 1 61.86 18.90 14.87
C MET A 1 61.59 18.93 13.37
N LYS A 2 60.85 19.82 12.72
CA LYS A 2 60.18 21.10 13.02
C LYS A 2 59.23 21.32 11.81
N GLU A 3 57.96 21.65 12.02
CA GLU A 3 57.34 22.98 11.71
C GLU A 3 56.98 23.16 10.21
N THR A 4 55.91 23.82 9.74
CA THR A 4 54.68 24.44 10.26
C THR A 4 53.88 24.95 9.03
N SER A 5 52.54 25.04 9.17
CA SER A 5 51.63 26.12 8.71
C SER A 5 51.51 26.50 7.22
N LEU A 6 50.29 26.54 6.67
CA LEU A 6 49.49 27.77 6.68
C LEU A 6 48.02 27.58 6.24
N VAL A 7 47.22 28.48 6.81
CA VAL A 7 45.76 28.60 6.85
C VAL A 7 45.30 29.53 5.72
N VAL A 8 44.13 29.31 5.11
CA VAL A 8 43.28 30.43 4.63
C VAL A 8 41.81 30.12 4.92
N SER A 9 41.26 31.02 5.73
CA SER A 9 39.87 31.16 6.14
C SER A 9 39.33 32.41 5.44
N ILE A 10 38.15 32.37 4.83
CA ILE A 10 37.38 33.58 4.49
C ILE A 10 35.89 33.29 4.72
N ALA A 11 35.38 33.93 5.77
CA ALA A 11 33.96 34.15 6.03
C ALA A 11 33.48 35.42 5.31
N ALA A 12 32.19 35.49 4.95
CA ALA A 12 31.34 36.71 4.93
C ALA A 12 30.04 36.44 4.14
N LEU A 13 28.86 36.41 4.77
CA LEU A 13 27.93 37.52 5.07
C LEU A 13 26.72 37.57 4.10
N VAL A 14 25.53 37.45 4.69
CA VAL A 14 24.15 37.73 4.21
C VAL A 14 23.93 39.26 4.26
N PRO A 15 23.11 39.96 3.42
CA PRO A 15 21.64 40.01 3.61
C PRO A 15 20.73 40.36 2.40
N ALA A 16 19.45 40.40 2.74
CA ALA A 16 18.23 40.53 1.95
C ALA A 16 17.94 41.90 1.31
N THR A 17 16.87 41.90 0.50
CA THR A 17 15.94 43.00 0.11
C THR A 17 16.48 44.19 -0.69
N LEU A 18 15.92 44.40 -1.91
CA LEU A 18 15.27 45.67 -2.27
C LEU A 18 14.36 45.52 -3.51
N ALA A 19 13.17 46.09 -3.41
CA ALA A 19 12.15 46.28 -4.45
C ALA A 19 12.55 47.35 -5.48
N PHE A 20 11.90 47.39 -6.67
CA PHE A 20 11.02 48.51 -7.08
C PHE A 20 10.48 48.43 -8.53
N MET A 21 9.29 49.04 -8.71
CA MET A 21 8.62 49.56 -9.93
C MET A 21 7.82 48.50 -10.72
N HIS A 22 6.49 48.60 -10.90
CA HIS A 22 5.73 49.79 -11.30
C HIS A 22 4.24 49.73 -10.86
N ASP A 23 3.70 50.86 -10.40
CA ASP A 23 2.29 51.11 -10.07
C ASP A 23 1.36 50.99 -11.29
N GLY A 24 0.12 50.56 -11.02
CA GLY A 24 -0.97 50.49 -11.99
C GLY A 24 -2.31 50.08 -11.34
N GLU A 25 -2.75 50.81 -10.32
CA GLU A 25 -4.11 50.71 -9.78
C GLU A 25 -5.14 51.25 -10.80
N THR A 26 -6.13 50.44 -11.18
CA THR A 26 -7.47 50.93 -11.57
C THR A 26 -8.56 50.01 -11.01
N PRO A 27 -9.67 50.55 -10.48
CA PRO A 27 -10.72 49.77 -9.81
C PRO A 27 -11.85 49.43 -10.78
N GLN A 28 -12.24 48.15 -10.86
CA GLN A 28 -13.48 47.73 -11.52
C GLN A 28 -14.25 46.78 -10.61
N LEU A 29 -15.31 47.33 -9.99
CA LEU A 29 -16.42 46.54 -9.49
C LEU A 29 -16.96 45.65 -10.62
N ARG A 30 -16.95 44.33 -10.40
CA ARG A 30 -17.91 43.42 -11.02
C ARG A 30 -18.45 42.45 -9.97
N CYS A 31 -19.70 42.69 -9.60
CA CYS A 31 -20.56 41.68 -9.02
C CYS A 31 -20.99 40.66 -10.10
N ASN A 32 -21.42 39.48 -9.62
CA ASN A 32 -22.03 38.33 -10.29
C ASN A 32 -21.05 37.16 -10.46
N ALA A 33 -21.40 35.91 -10.22
CA ALA A 33 -22.50 35.25 -9.54
C ALA A 33 -22.10 33.77 -9.50
N ALA A 34 -22.52 33.07 -8.44
CA ALA A 34 -22.72 31.62 -8.33
C ALA A 34 -22.23 30.72 -9.50
N ARG A 35 -21.19 29.91 -9.22
CA ARG A 35 -20.88 28.54 -9.74
C ARG A 35 -19.37 28.30 -9.54
N SER A 36 -18.86 27.24 -8.96
CA SER A 36 -19.43 26.03 -8.41
C SER A 36 -18.50 25.67 -7.27
N GLN A 37 -18.99 25.75 -6.04
CA GLN A 37 -18.35 25.09 -4.92
C GLN A 37 -18.71 23.60 -5.04
N GLU A 38 -18.19 22.92 -6.06
CA GLU A 38 -17.99 21.47 -6.03
C GLU A 38 -16.88 21.22 -5.01
N ARG A 39 -17.20 21.50 -3.74
CA ARG A 39 -16.75 20.63 -2.68
C ARG A 39 -17.26 19.27 -3.09
N SER A 40 -16.37 18.47 -3.67
CA SER A 40 -16.37 17.03 -3.51
C SER A 40 -16.56 16.76 -2.03
N ARG A 41 -17.82 16.79 -1.58
CA ARG A 41 -18.28 16.09 -0.39
C ARG A 41 -18.00 14.66 -0.77
N LYS A 42 -16.80 14.19 -0.44
CA LYS A 42 -16.59 12.78 -0.18
C LYS A 42 -17.80 12.40 0.66
N PRO A 43 -18.72 11.54 0.19
CA PRO A 43 -19.75 11.06 1.09
C PRO A 43 -18.93 10.51 2.25
N ASN A 44 -19.11 11.10 3.43
CA ASN A 44 -18.62 10.45 4.63
C ASN A 44 -19.34 9.11 4.60
N LEU A 45 -18.62 8.09 4.15
CA LEU A 45 -18.96 6.70 4.29
C LEU A 45 -18.98 6.48 5.79
N ASN A 46 -20.10 6.86 6.42
CA ASN A 46 -20.53 6.28 7.66
C ASN A 46 -20.76 4.81 7.29
N LEU A 47 -19.69 4.02 7.33
CA LEU A 47 -19.78 2.57 7.19
C LEU A 47 -20.72 2.15 8.32
N PHE A 48 -21.96 1.81 7.97
CA PHE A 48 -22.93 1.27 8.92
C PHE A 48 -22.27 0.10 9.64
N ARG A 49 -22.46 -0.01 10.96
CA ARG A 49 -21.87 -1.10 11.74
C ARG A 49 -22.56 -2.44 11.48
N SER A 50 -23.79 -2.40 10.95
CA SER A 50 -24.58 -3.58 10.64
C SER A 50 -25.59 -3.32 9.51
N ALA A 51 -26.04 -4.39 8.85
CA ALA A 51 -27.12 -4.32 7.87
C ALA A 51 -28.44 -3.80 8.47
N GLN A 52 -28.67 -4.01 9.77
CA GLN A 52 -29.87 -3.53 10.47
C GLN A 52 -29.89 -2.00 10.58
N GLU A 53 -28.76 -1.40 10.93
CA GLU A 53 -28.59 0.05 11.00
C GLU A 53 -28.77 0.70 9.61
N ALA A 54 -28.19 0.08 8.58
CA ALA A 54 -28.35 0.52 7.20
C ALA A 54 -29.81 0.43 6.72
N THR A 55 -30.56 -0.60 7.15
CA THR A 55 -31.97 -0.77 6.78
C THR A 55 -32.84 0.36 7.34
N VAL A 56 -32.67 0.69 8.62
CA VAL A 56 -33.41 1.79 9.27
C VAL A 56 -33.10 3.13 8.59
N GLU A 57 -31.84 3.35 8.22
CA GLU A 57 -31.46 4.59 7.53
C GLU A 57 -31.96 4.63 6.09
N ALA A 58 -31.98 3.51 5.37
CA ALA A 58 -32.54 3.42 4.02
C ALA A 58 -34.05 3.73 4.03
N GLU A 59 -34.81 3.15 4.97
CA GLU A 59 -36.22 3.47 5.18
C GLU A 59 -36.45 4.96 5.43
N ARG A 60 -35.60 5.57 6.27
CA ARG A 60 -35.67 7.00 6.57
C ARG A 60 -35.39 7.87 5.32
N ILE A 61 -34.39 7.52 4.52
CA ILE A 61 -34.05 8.25 3.28
C ILE A 61 -35.18 8.12 2.26
N CYS A 62 -35.69 6.90 2.05
CA CYS A 62 -36.78 6.64 1.12
C CYS A 62 -38.08 7.36 1.51
N TYR A 63 -38.35 7.49 2.81
CA TYR A 63 -39.50 8.26 3.29
C TYR A 63 -39.37 9.76 2.99
N LEU A 64 -38.16 10.33 3.12
CA LEU A 64 -37.93 11.77 2.94
C LEU A 64 -37.81 12.20 1.48
N GLU A 65 -37.14 11.39 0.66
CA GLU A 65 -36.81 11.76 -0.73
C GLU A 65 -37.75 11.10 -1.75
N GLY A 66 -38.55 10.14 -1.29
CA GLY A 66 -39.46 9.36 -2.12
C GLY A 66 -38.83 8.05 -2.60
N PRO A 67 -39.67 7.03 -2.88
CA PRO A 67 -39.21 5.68 -3.21
C PRO A 67 -38.44 5.61 -4.54
N GLU A 68 -38.75 6.50 -5.49
CA GLU A 68 -38.09 6.54 -6.81
C GLU A 68 -36.85 7.44 -6.85
N SER A 69 -36.48 8.04 -5.72
CA SER A 69 -35.29 8.90 -5.66
C SER A 69 -34.01 8.08 -5.76
N GLU A 70 -33.01 8.63 -6.45
CA GLU A 70 -31.70 7.98 -6.59
C GLU A 70 -31.04 7.70 -5.25
N ARG A 71 -31.26 8.57 -4.25
CA ARG A 71 -30.70 8.36 -2.91
C ARG A 71 -31.37 7.23 -2.14
N CYS A 72 -32.66 6.99 -2.36
CA CYS A 72 -33.34 5.81 -1.82
C CYS A 72 -32.77 4.53 -2.43
N LYS A 73 -32.54 4.50 -3.75
CA LYS A 73 -31.94 3.33 -4.44
C LYS A 73 -30.54 3.03 -3.92
N VAL A 74 -29.67 4.03 -3.87
CA VAL A 74 -28.30 3.88 -3.35
C VAL A 74 -28.29 3.41 -1.88
N ALA A 75 -29.23 3.87 -1.07
CA ALA A 75 -29.32 3.41 0.32
C ALA A 75 -29.68 1.92 0.41
N TRP A 76 -30.56 1.43 -0.48
CA TRP A 76 -30.88 0.01 -0.58
C TRP A 76 -29.74 -0.83 -1.15
N ASP A 77 -28.98 -0.31 -2.12
CA ASP A 77 -27.78 -0.99 -2.63
C ASP A 77 -26.77 -1.23 -1.49
N ILE A 78 -26.58 -0.25 -0.60
CA ILE A 78 -25.69 -0.41 0.57
C ILE A 78 -26.21 -1.51 1.52
N VAL A 79 -27.52 -1.60 1.72
CA VAL A 79 -28.12 -2.66 2.55
C VAL A 79 -27.90 -4.03 1.93
N GLU A 80 -28.02 -4.15 0.61
CA GLU A 80 -27.77 -5.40 -0.13
C GLU A 80 -26.33 -5.86 0.01
N GLU A 81 -25.36 -4.97 -0.23
CA GLU A 81 -23.93 -5.27 -0.07
C GLU A 81 -23.58 -5.68 1.36
N LEU A 82 -24.13 -5.00 2.37
CA LEU A 82 -23.89 -5.36 3.78
C LEU A 82 -24.50 -6.72 4.15
N LYS A 83 -25.67 -7.07 3.60
CA LYS A 83 -26.29 -8.40 3.80
C LYS A 83 -25.48 -9.48 3.10
N ALA A 84 -24.96 -9.21 1.90
CA ALA A 84 -24.10 -10.13 1.19
C ALA A 84 -22.81 -10.40 1.97
N ALA A 85 -22.18 -9.37 2.53
CA ALA A 85 -21.00 -9.52 3.39
C ALA A 85 -21.27 -10.34 4.66
N ASP A 86 -22.35 -10.05 5.41
CA ASP A 86 -22.72 -10.82 6.62
C ASP A 86 -23.05 -12.28 6.28
N SER A 87 -23.73 -12.53 5.16
CA SER A 87 -23.96 -13.91 4.69
C SER A 87 -22.66 -14.61 4.30
N HIS A 88 -21.73 -13.90 3.66
CA HIS A 88 -20.44 -14.43 3.27
C HIS A 88 -19.61 -14.84 4.49
N ASP A 89 -19.55 -14.00 5.51
CA ASP A 89 -18.87 -14.29 6.78
C ASP A 89 -19.49 -15.50 7.51
N ARG A 90 -20.81 -15.65 7.44
CA ARG A 90 -21.50 -16.83 8.02
C ARG A 90 -21.25 -18.11 7.23
N THR A 91 -21.12 -18.03 5.91
CA THR A 91 -20.70 -19.18 5.10
C THR A 91 -19.22 -19.53 5.29
N GLN A 92 -18.40 -18.56 5.70
CA GLN A 92 -17.01 -18.76 6.07
C GLN A 92 -16.82 -19.09 7.57
N ALA A 93 -17.89 -19.08 8.38
CA ALA A 93 -17.80 -19.46 9.79
C ALA A 93 -17.25 -20.88 9.86
N PRO A 94 -16.04 -21.09 10.42
CA PRO A 94 -15.43 -22.40 10.41
C PRO A 94 -16.30 -23.30 11.28
N GLY A 95 -16.76 -24.41 10.69
CA GLY A 95 -17.18 -25.57 11.46
C GLY A 95 -16.06 -26.02 12.41
N PRO A 96 -16.31 -26.99 13.32
CA PRO A 96 -15.31 -27.44 14.29
C PRO A 96 -14.00 -27.69 13.57
N SER A 97 -12.99 -26.92 13.94
CA SER A 97 -11.77 -26.70 13.17
C SER A 97 -10.98 -27.99 13.04
N GLU A 98 -11.24 -28.75 11.99
CA GLU A 98 -10.24 -29.64 11.43
C GLU A 98 -9.07 -28.72 11.02
N LEU A 99 -7.92 -28.95 11.64
CA LEU A 99 -6.77 -28.05 11.55
C LEU A 99 -6.24 -28.08 10.12
N SER A 100 -6.74 -27.18 9.28
CA SER A 100 -6.38 -27.15 7.87
C SER A 100 -5.00 -26.52 7.72
N TYR A 101 -4.03 -27.34 7.32
CA TYR A 101 -2.68 -26.88 6.97
C TYR A 101 -2.63 -26.21 5.60
N SER A 102 -3.72 -26.27 4.81
CA SER A 102 -3.76 -25.75 3.44
C SER A 102 -3.34 -24.28 3.32
N PRO A 103 -3.79 -23.33 4.17
CA PRO A 103 -3.33 -21.94 4.09
C PRO A 103 -1.83 -21.77 4.41
N LEU A 104 -1.30 -22.62 5.30
CA LEU A 104 0.12 -22.61 5.68
C LEU A 104 1.00 -23.19 4.56
N VAL A 105 0.56 -24.28 3.92
CA VAL A 105 1.22 -24.89 2.76
C VAL A 105 1.25 -23.90 1.59
N GLN A 106 0.14 -23.23 1.27
CA GLN A 106 0.09 -22.19 0.24
C GLN A 106 1.00 -21.00 0.58
N GLY A 107 1.03 -20.58 1.85
CA GLY A 107 1.94 -19.54 2.30
C GLY A 107 3.41 -19.91 2.09
N LEU A 108 3.77 -21.15 2.39
CA LEU A 108 5.12 -21.67 2.18
C LEU A 108 5.50 -21.71 0.69
N GLU A 109 4.61 -22.13 -0.21
CA GLU A 109 4.87 -22.13 -1.67
C GLU A 109 5.20 -20.72 -2.19
N ILE A 110 4.41 -19.73 -1.78
CA ILE A 110 4.60 -18.32 -2.15
C ILE A 110 5.94 -17.80 -1.63
N LEU A 111 6.25 -18.07 -0.36
CA LEU A 111 7.50 -17.64 0.26
C LEU A 111 8.72 -18.30 -0.40
N SER A 112 8.65 -19.60 -0.64
CA SER A 112 9.72 -20.36 -1.31
C SER A 112 10.02 -19.78 -2.69
N THR A 113 8.97 -19.46 -3.47
CA THR A 113 9.12 -18.85 -4.81
C THR A 113 9.80 -17.47 -4.73
N LYS A 114 9.50 -16.69 -3.70
CA LYS A 114 10.14 -15.38 -3.49
C LYS A 114 11.61 -15.55 -3.09
N ILE A 115 11.92 -16.51 -2.24
CA ILE A 115 13.30 -16.78 -1.81
C ILE A 115 14.13 -17.28 -2.99
N GLU A 116 13.61 -18.18 -3.82
CA GLU A 116 14.31 -18.65 -5.02
C GLU A 116 14.71 -17.50 -5.95
N ARG A 117 13.80 -16.56 -6.22
CA ARG A 117 14.12 -15.36 -7.02
C ARG A 117 15.23 -14.53 -6.38
N LYS A 118 15.22 -14.38 -5.05
CA LYS A 118 16.28 -13.65 -4.33
C LYS A 118 17.61 -14.40 -4.35
N LEU A 119 17.59 -15.73 -4.32
CA LEU A 119 18.78 -16.55 -4.47
C LEU A 119 19.35 -16.47 -5.89
N ASP A 120 18.51 -16.39 -6.93
CA ASP A 120 18.94 -16.13 -8.30
C ASP A 120 19.60 -14.76 -8.48
N GLU A 121 18.98 -13.71 -7.92
CA GLU A 121 19.57 -12.37 -7.91
C GLU A 121 20.93 -12.35 -7.18
N LEU A 122 21.00 -13.00 -6.00
CA LEU A 122 22.23 -13.11 -5.22
C LEU A 122 23.32 -13.86 -6.00
N ARG A 123 22.97 -14.97 -6.64
CA ARG A 123 23.89 -15.77 -7.45
C ARG A 123 24.44 -14.98 -8.63
N SER A 124 23.56 -14.28 -9.36
CA SER A 124 23.94 -13.42 -10.47
C SER A 124 24.89 -12.30 -10.04
N LEU A 125 24.59 -11.62 -8.94
CA LEU A 125 25.44 -10.55 -8.41
C LEU A 125 26.79 -11.10 -7.93
N SER A 126 26.78 -12.26 -7.26
CA SER A 126 27.99 -12.90 -6.75
C SER A 126 28.89 -13.38 -7.89
N ALA A 127 28.31 -13.90 -8.97
CA ALA A 127 29.06 -14.27 -10.18
C ALA A 127 29.72 -13.05 -10.82
N GLN A 128 28.99 -11.95 -10.98
CA GLN A 128 29.56 -10.69 -11.50
C GLN A 128 30.70 -10.19 -10.63
N LEU A 129 30.51 -10.17 -9.31
CA LEU A 129 31.55 -9.74 -8.37
C LEU A 129 32.78 -10.65 -8.41
N ALA A 130 32.60 -11.97 -8.52
CA ALA A 130 33.70 -12.91 -8.68
C ALA A 130 34.50 -12.66 -9.98
N GLU A 131 33.83 -12.34 -11.09
CA GLU A 131 34.47 -11.95 -12.35
C GLU A 131 35.31 -10.67 -12.21
N TYR A 132 34.87 -9.72 -11.38
CA TYR A 132 35.63 -8.51 -11.05
C TYR A 132 36.74 -8.73 -10.01
N GLY A 133 37.00 -9.98 -9.61
CA GLY A 133 38.06 -10.34 -8.66
C GLY A 133 37.68 -10.13 -7.20
N ALA A 134 36.38 -10.12 -6.88
CA ALA A 134 35.94 -10.17 -5.49
C ALA A 134 36.44 -11.46 -4.81
N GLY A 135 36.73 -11.35 -3.51
CA GLY A 135 37.38 -12.41 -2.74
C GLY A 135 36.59 -13.73 -2.66
N PRO A 136 37.22 -14.78 -2.14
CA PRO A 136 36.63 -16.13 -2.06
C PRO A 136 35.34 -16.20 -1.24
N GLU A 137 35.09 -15.22 -0.37
CA GLU A 137 33.82 -15.04 0.35
C GLU A 137 32.63 -14.91 -0.60
N VAL A 138 32.78 -14.23 -1.73
CA VAL A 138 31.71 -14.02 -2.71
C VAL A 138 31.45 -15.28 -3.53
N GLU A 139 32.51 -16.03 -3.85
CA GLU A 139 32.38 -17.31 -4.53
C GLU A 139 31.63 -18.33 -3.66
N ARG A 140 31.84 -18.31 -2.33
CA ARG A 140 31.07 -19.13 -1.38
C ARG A 140 29.58 -18.81 -1.38
N LEU A 141 29.18 -17.57 -1.68
CA LEU A 141 27.75 -17.20 -1.75
C LEU A 141 27.02 -17.90 -2.90
N ILE A 142 27.73 -18.20 -4.00
CA ILE A 142 27.16 -18.96 -5.13
C ILE A 142 26.76 -20.35 -4.64
N TYR A 143 27.68 -21.08 -4.01
CA TYR A 143 27.41 -22.41 -3.47
C TYR A 143 26.32 -22.39 -2.39
N ALA A 144 26.36 -21.43 -1.47
CA ALA A 144 25.33 -21.29 -0.44
C ALA A 144 23.96 -20.98 -1.04
N SER A 145 23.89 -20.22 -2.14
CA SER A 145 22.63 -19.93 -2.81
C SER A 145 22.01 -21.17 -3.47
N ASP A 146 22.84 -22.03 -4.05
CA ASP A 146 22.38 -23.29 -4.67
C ASP A 146 21.96 -24.31 -3.59
N GLU A 147 22.70 -24.39 -2.47
CA GLU A 147 22.35 -25.24 -1.32
C GLU A 147 20.99 -24.82 -0.71
N MET A 148 20.77 -23.52 -0.50
CA MET A 148 19.49 -23.03 0.03
C MET A 148 18.30 -23.33 -0.89
N LYS A 149 18.49 -23.31 -2.22
CA LYS A 149 17.44 -23.72 -3.16
C LYS A 149 17.09 -25.19 -3.02
N GLN A 150 18.10 -26.04 -2.87
CA GLN A 150 17.87 -27.46 -2.67
C GLN A 150 17.08 -27.74 -1.38
N ILE A 151 17.44 -27.08 -0.28
CA ILE A 151 16.71 -27.20 1.00
C ILE A 151 15.23 -26.78 0.86
N LEU A 152 14.95 -25.71 0.11
CA LEU A 152 13.57 -25.26 -0.13
C LEU A 152 12.76 -26.27 -0.93
N GLU A 153 13.37 -26.92 -1.92
CA GLU A 153 12.70 -27.92 -2.73
C GLU A 153 12.42 -29.21 -1.93
N GLU A 154 13.37 -29.62 -1.09
CA GLU A 154 13.17 -30.72 -0.14
C GLU A 154 12.04 -30.40 0.85
N ALA A 155 11.97 -29.16 1.35
CA ALA A 155 10.89 -28.71 2.24
C ALA A 155 9.52 -28.70 1.55
N ARG A 156 9.44 -28.29 0.28
CA ARG A 156 8.20 -28.36 -0.51
C ARG A 156 7.74 -29.81 -0.68
N THR A 157 8.65 -30.68 -1.11
CA THR A 157 8.37 -32.10 -1.32
C THR A 157 7.89 -32.77 -0.03
N ALA A 158 8.49 -32.42 1.11
CA ALA A 158 8.07 -32.93 2.41
C ALA A 158 6.68 -32.41 2.84
N MET A 159 6.23 -31.28 2.31
CA MET A 159 4.94 -30.68 2.63
C MET A 159 3.80 -31.12 1.69
N ASP A 160 4.11 -31.74 0.55
CA ASP A 160 3.10 -32.31 -0.36
C ASP A 160 2.21 -33.37 0.31
N GLN A 161 2.70 -34.03 1.37
CA GLN A 161 1.89 -34.97 2.15
C GLN A 161 0.76 -34.30 2.96
N TYR A 162 0.82 -32.98 3.15
CA TYR A 162 -0.17 -32.17 3.88
C TYR A 162 -1.06 -31.34 2.94
N ARG A 163 -0.93 -31.57 1.64
CA ARG A 163 -1.73 -30.93 0.60
C ARG A 163 -3.03 -31.68 0.35
#